data_AF-A0A7V5XHR2-F1
#
_entry.id   AF-A0A7V5XHR2-F1
#
_cell.length_a   1.000
_cell.length_b   1.000
_cell.length_c   1.000
_cell.angle_alpha   90.00
_cell.angle_beta   90.00
_cell.angle_gamma   90.00
#
_symmetry.space_group_name_H-M   'P 1'
#
loop_
_entity.id
_entity.type
_entity.pdbx_description
1 polymer ?
#
loop_
_entity_poly.entity_id
_entity_poly.type
_entity_poly.pdbx_seq_one_letter_code
_entity_poly.pdbx_strand_id
1 'polypeptide(L)'
;MNTHPTSLNKMKAFVEGYLKEFENSELIIVDVGAKAYLNSPTYRPFFNKPKWKYFGLDLEPGKNVDIVISDPYNWREVPDNFADVVISGQTFEHIEFPWLTVKGGI
;
A
#
# COMPACT_ATOMS: atom_id res chain seq x y z
N MET A 1 1.89 18.11 4.69
CA MET A 1 2.68 17.09 5.39
C MET A 1 3.80 16.68 4.43
N ASN A 2 5.06 16.97 4.75
CA ASN A 2 6.20 16.69 3.85
C ASN A 2 6.61 15.23 4.00
N THR A 3 6.60 14.47 2.90
CA THR A 3 7.06 13.08 2.85
C THR A 3 8.54 13.04 3.28
N HIS A 4 8.86 12.46 4.43
CA HIS A 4 10.24 12.42 4.93
C HIS A 4 11.06 11.43 4.05
N PRO A 5 12.26 11.80 3.54
CA PRO A 5 13.10 10.94 2.70
C PRO A 5 13.39 9.55 3.29
N THR A 6 13.27 9.42 4.62
CA THR A 6 13.44 8.16 5.35
C THR A 6 12.36 7.13 5.03
N SER A 7 11.11 7.54 4.74
CA SER A 7 10.02 6.60 4.47
C SER A 7 10.18 5.93 3.10
N LEU A 8 10.52 6.71 2.06
CA LEU A 8 10.85 6.17 0.74
C LEU A 8 12.03 5.20 0.79
N ASN A 9 13.09 5.55 1.52
CA ASN A 9 14.26 4.68 1.66
C ASN A 9 13.93 3.38 2.39
N LYS A 10 13.10 3.43 3.45
CA LYS A 10 12.62 2.22 4.15
C LYS A 10 11.78 1.34 3.23
N MET A 11 10.87 1.92 2.47
CA MET A 11 10.04 1.16 1.52
C MET A 11 10.90 0.52 0.43
N LYS A 12 11.85 1.26 -0.13
CA LYS A 12 12.79 0.71 -1.11
C LYS A 12 13.59 -0.46 -0.51
N ALA A 13 14.13 -0.30 0.70
CA ALA A 13 14.84 -1.37 1.38
C ALA A 13 13.94 -2.60 1.67
N PHE A 14 12.66 -2.38 2.00
CA PHE A 14 11.69 -3.47 2.15
C PHE A 14 11.51 -4.25 0.84
N VAL A 15 11.27 -3.55 -0.27
CA VAL A 15 11.09 -4.18 -1.58
C VAL A 15 12.34 -4.97 -1.97
N GLU A 16 13.53 -4.38 -1.81
CA GLU A 16 14.80 -5.01 -2.17
C GLU A 16 15.18 -6.18 -1.24
N GLY A 17 14.82 -6.10 0.05
CA GLY A 17 15.18 -7.10 1.05
C GLY A 17 14.23 -8.28 1.15
N TYR A 18 12.94 -8.06 0.94
CA TYR A 18 11.90 -9.08 1.19
C TYR A 18 11.15 -9.51 -0.06
N LEU A 19 11.01 -8.64 -1.06
CA LEU A 19 10.22 -8.95 -2.26
C LEU A 19 11.07 -9.34 -3.47
N LYS A 20 12.39 -9.19 -3.38
CA LYS A 20 13.31 -9.47 -4.50
C LYS A 20 13.20 -10.89 -5.04
N GLU A 21 13.05 -11.89 -4.18
CA GLU A 21 12.92 -13.29 -4.62
C GLU A 21 11.60 -13.57 -5.37
N PHE A 22 10.60 -12.70 -5.18
CA PHE A 22 9.28 -12.78 -5.82
C PHE A 22 9.16 -11.88 -7.07
N GLU A 23 10.27 -11.31 -7.57
CA GLU A 23 10.25 -10.43 -8.75
C GLU A 23 9.69 -11.13 -10.01
N ASN A 24 9.81 -12.46 -10.08
CA ASN A 24 9.27 -13.29 -11.16
C ASN A 24 7.94 -13.99 -10.80
N SER A 25 7.40 -13.74 -9.63
CA SER A 25 6.08 -14.20 -9.20
C SER A 25 5.01 -13.16 -9.52
N GLU A 26 3.78 -13.61 -9.72
CA GLU A 26 2.65 -12.69 -9.71
C GLU A 26 2.41 -12.21 -8.28
N LEU A 27 2.38 -10.90 -8.09
CA LEU A 27 2.06 -10.29 -6.79
C LEU A 27 1.03 -9.19 -6.97
N ILE A 28 0.05 -9.16 -6.08
CA ILE A 28 -0.89 -8.06 -5.88
C ILE A 28 -0.48 -7.30 -4.62
N ILE A 29 -0.14 -6.03 -4.80
CA ILE A 29 0.30 -5.11 -3.76
C ILE A 29 -0.78 -4.06 -3.55
N VAL A 30 -1.19 -3.85 -2.29
CA VAL A 30 -2.12 -2.78 -1.89
C VAL A 30 -1.41 -1.80 -0.96
N ASP A 31 -1.42 -0.52 -1.32
CA ASP A 31 -0.90 0.58 -0.50
C ASP A 31 -2.03 1.34 0.19
N VAL A 32 -2.08 1.31 1.51
CA VAL A 32 -3.16 1.87 2.33
C VAL A 32 -2.82 3.31 2.74
N GLY A 33 -3.70 4.24 2.35
CA GLY A 33 -3.47 5.69 2.48
C GLY A 33 -2.60 6.23 1.34
N ALA A 34 -2.83 5.73 0.12
CA ALA A 34 -1.95 5.95 -1.02
C ALA A 34 -2.13 7.32 -1.71
N LYS A 35 -3.11 8.14 -1.30
CA LYS A 35 -3.41 9.40 -2.00
C LYS A 35 -2.21 10.34 -1.98
N ALA A 36 -1.75 10.68 -3.19
CA ALA A 36 -0.63 11.58 -3.38
C ALA A 36 -1.08 13.03 -3.40
N TYR A 37 -0.39 13.88 -2.63
CA TYR A 37 -0.54 15.33 -2.66
C TYR A 37 0.43 15.96 -3.67
N LEU A 38 0.21 17.24 -4.01
CA LEU A 38 0.96 17.93 -5.07
C LEU A 38 2.48 17.81 -4.83
N ASN A 39 3.20 17.34 -5.86
CA ASN A 39 4.66 17.11 -5.87
C ASN A 39 5.19 16.14 -4.80
N SER A 40 4.32 15.40 -4.12
CA SER A 40 4.75 14.39 -3.14
C SER A 40 5.13 13.08 -3.86
N PRO A 41 6.31 12.51 -3.60
CA PRO A 41 6.69 11.21 -4.13
C PRO A 41 5.82 10.09 -3.55
N THR A 42 5.64 9.01 -4.31
CA THR A 42 4.85 7.83 -3.90
C THR A 42 5.72 6.57 -3.90
N TYR A 43 5.22 5.48 -3.31
CA TYR A 43 5.94 4.19 -3.33
C TYR A 43 5.77 3.42 -4.64
N ARG A 44 4.75 3.74 -5.45
CA ARG A 44 4.42 3.04 -6.70
C ARG A 44 5.64 2.74 -7.59
N PRO A 45 6.62 3.65 -7.80
CA PRO A 45 7.79 3.35 -8.64
C PRO A 45 8.63 2.16 -8.15
N PHE A 46 8.63 1.85 -6.85
CA PHE A 46 9.37 0.72 -6.30
C PHE A 46 8.74 -0.63 -6.65
N PHE A 47 7.44 -0.65 -6.96
CA PHE A 47 6.68 -1.86 -7.29
C PHE A 47 6.46 -2.04 -8.80
N ASN A 48 7.11 -1.23 -9.63
CA ASN A 48 7.00 -1.32 -11.08
C ASN A 48 7.79 -2.51 -11.64
N LYS A 49 7.25 -3.72 -11.47
CA LYS A 49 7.80 -4.98 -11.98
C LYS A 49 6.80 -5.63 -12.95
N PRO A 50 7.25 -6.37 -13.98
CA PRO A 50 6.36 -6.88 -15.03
C PRO A 50 5.18 -7.74 -14.54
N LYS A 51 5.37 -8.50 -13.46
CA LYS A 51 4.36 -9.41 -12.90
C LYS A 51 3.68 -8.88 -11.64
N TRP A 52 4.01 -7.67 -11.22
CA TRP A 52 3.43 -7.08 -10.02
C TRP A 52 2.31 -6.12 -10.41
N LYS A 53 1.23 -6.16 -9.65
CA LYS A 53 0.10 -5.22 -9.75
C LYS A 53 0.06 -4.42 -8.46
N TYR A 54 0.15 -3.10 -8.58
CA TYR A 54 0.09 -2.19 -7.44
C TYR A 54 -1.22 -1.40 -7.48
N PHE A 55 -1.95 -1.42 -6.37
CA PHE A 55 -3.19 -0.68 -6.16
C PHE A 55 -3.02 0.29 -4.99
N GLY A 56 -3.29 1.57 -5.23
CA GLY A 56 -3.43 2.54 -4.15
C GLY A 56 -4.84 2.52 -3.60
N LEU A 57 -4.97 2.43 -2.28
CA LEU A 57 -6.24 2.41 -1.55
C LEU A 57 -6.32 3.63 -0.64
N ASP A 58 -7.44 4.35 -0.69
CA ASP A 58 -7.68 5.53 0.15
C ASP A 58 -9.18 5.77 0.38
N LEU A 59 -9.52 6.61 1.37
CA LEU A 59 -10.91 7.05 1.61
C LEU A 59 -11.36 8.08 0.59
N GLU A 60 -10.41 8.83 0.01
CA GLU A 60 -10.71 9.88 -0.94
C GLU A 60 -10.12 9.56 -2.32
N PRO A 61 -10.85 9.82 -3.41
CA PRO A 61 -10.26 9.74 -4.74
C PRO A 61 -9.12 10.75 -4.89
N GLY A 62 -8.16 10.42 -5.75
CA GLY A 62 -7.04 11.30 -6.03
C GLY A 62 -5.92 10.65 -6.82
N LYS A 63 -4.84 11.40 -7.00
CA LYS A 63 -3.63 10.88 -7.64
C LYS A 63 -3.09 9.70 -6.82
N ASN A 64 -2.66 8.65 -7.52
CA ASN A 64 -2.13 7.40 -6.94
C ASN A 64 -3.17 6.50 -6.27
N VAL A 65 -4.47 6.84 -6.30
CA VAL A 65 -5.56 6.01 -5.76
C VAL A 65 -6.24 5.25 -6.91
N ASP A 66 -6.31 3.93 -6.78
CA ASP A 66 -7.03 3.03 -7.70
C ASP A 66 -8.32 2.50 -7.06
N ILE A 67 -8.34 2.33 -5.73
CA ILE A 67 -9.46 1.81 -4.95
C ILE A 67 -9.87 2.87 -3.93
N VAL A 68 -11.13 3.31 -4.00
CA VAL A 68 -11.70 4.20 -3.00
C VAL A 68 -12.58 3.36 -2.08
N ILE A 69 -12.28 3.38 -0.78
CA ILE A 69 -13.05 2.68 0.25
C ILE A 69 -13.98 3.64 0.99
N SER A 70 -15.14 3.15 1.39
CA SER A 70 -16.12 3.96 2.15
C SER A 70 -15.92 3.91 3.67
N ASP A 71 -15.25 2.87 4.19
CA ASP A 71 -15.01 2.65 5.63
C ASP A 71 -13.56 2.19 5.84
N PRO A 72 -12.75 2.88 6.68
CA PRO A 72 -11.34 2.52 6.90
C PRO A 72 -11.14 1.17 7.58
N TYR A 73 -12.17 0.62 8.23
CA TYR A 73 -12.13 -0.66 8.95
C TYR A 73 -12.89 -1.78 8.25
N ASN A 74 -13.62 -1.48 7.17
CA ASN A 74 -14.43 -2.46 6.44
C ASN A 74 -14.36 -2.22 4.93
N TRP A 75 -13.34 -2.79 4.29
CA TRP A 75 -13.04 -2.59 2.86
C TRP A 75 -13.93 -3.47 1.97
N ARG A 76 -15.23 -3.21 1.94
CA ARG A 76 -16.19 -3.99 1.13
C ARG A 76 -15.91 -3.94 -0.38
N GLU A 77 -15.17 -2.93 -0.81
CA GLU A 77 -14.73 -2.72 -2.19
C GLU A 77 -13.52 -3.60 -2.57
N VAL A 78 -12.89 -4.27 -1.60
CA VAL A 78 -11.77 -5.19 -1.78
C VAL A 78 -12.22 -6.62 -1.45
N PRO A 79 -12.12 -7.58 -2.39
CA PRO A 79 -12.45 -8.98 -2.11
C PRO A 79 -11.54 -9.59 -1.02
N ASP A 80 -12.04 -10.62 -0.35
CA ASP A 80 -11.21 -11.44 0.55
C ASP A 80 -10.04 -12.08 -0.24
N ASN A 81 -8.89 -12.22 0.42
CA ASN A 81 -7.65 -12.77 -0.17
C ASN A 81 -7.19 -12.05 -1.45
N PHE A 82 -7.47 -10.75 -1.59
CA PHE A 82 -7.14 -9.99 -2.79
C PHE A 82 -5.64 -9.64 -2.92
N ALA A 83 -4.94 -9.39 -1.81
CA ALA A 83 -3.57 -8.88 -1.82
C ALA A 83 -2.57 -9.88 -1.25
N ASP A 84 -1.44 -10.05 -1.92
CA ASP A 84 -0.29 -10.82 -1.42
C ASP A 84 0.55 -9.95 -0.47
N VAL A 85 0.61 -8.64 -0.73
CA VAL A 85 1.37 -7.68 0.06
C VAL A 85 0.50 -6.46 0.35
N VAL A 86 0.37 -6.12 1.64
CA VAL A 86 -0.26 -4.86 2.08
C VAL A 86 0.83 -3.96 2.68
N ILE A 87 0.97 -2.75 2.15
CA ILE A 87 1.91 -1.74 2.63
C ILE A 87 1.18 -0.50 3.11
N SER A 88 1.84 0.25 3.97
CA SER A 88 1.45 1.61 4.33
C SER A 88 2.69 2.33 4.84
N GLY A 89 2.89 3.58 4.44
CA GLY A 89 4.14 4.27 4.74
C GLY A 89 4.04 5.59 5.50
N GLN A 90 2.88 6.26 5.51
CA GLN A 90 2.66 7.50 6.29
C GLN A 90 1.38 7.49 7.13
N THR A 91 0.78 6.32 7.35
CA THR A 91 -0.50 6.21 8.06
C THR A 91 -0.35 5.66 9.49
N PHE A 92 0.87 5.33 9.94
CA PHE A 92 1.15 4.93 11.33
C PHE A 92 1.17 6.10 12.33
N GLU A 93 1.12 7.35 11.85
CA GLU A 93 1.04 8.54 12.70
C GLU A 93 -0.41 8.86 13.11
N HIS A 94 -1.40 8.21 12.47
CA HIS A 94 -2.83 8.45 12.66
C HIS A 94 -3.75 7.20 12.67
N ILE A 95 -3.26 5.98 12.42
CA ILE A 95 -4.07 4.75 12.55
C ILE A 95 -3.93 4.21 13.97
N GLU A 96 -5.03 4.30 14.72
CA GLU A 96 -5.11 3.95 16.13
C GLU A 96 -4.93 2.42 16.38
N PHE A 97 -5.14 1.54 15.40
CA PHE A 97 -5.05 0.07 15.58
C PHE A 97 -4.73 -0.73 14.29
N PRO A 98 -3.47 -0.83 13.84
CA PRO A 98 -3.08 -1.57 12.63
C PRO A 98 -3.29 -3.10 12.68
N TRP A 99 -3.56 -3.69 13.86
CA TRP A 99 -3.80 -5.12 14.04
C TRP A 99 -5.26 -5.55 13.89
N LEU A 100 -6.22 -4.62 13.79
CA LEU A 100 -7.63 -4.96 13.63
C LEU A 100 -8.03 -5.26 12.17
N THR A 101 -7.17 -4.94 11.19
CA THR A 101 -7.40 -5.17 9.76
C THR A 101 -7.02 -6.57 9.29
N VAL A 102 -6.33 -7.37 10.12
CA VAL A 102 -5.99 -8.76 9.82
C VAL A 102 -6.89 -9.69 10.63
N LYS A 103 -8.10 -9.96 10.13
CA LYS A 103 -8.88 -11.11 10.59
C LYS A 103 -8.59 -12.29 9.66
N GLY A 104 -7.61 -13.11 10.04
CA GLY A 104 -7.42 -14.43 9.45
C GLY A 104 -8.60 -15.31 9.83
N GLY A 105 -9.46 -15.63 8.87
CA GLY A 105 -10.42 -16.71 9.02
C GLY A 105 -9.65 -18.04 9.06
N ILE A 106 -9.73 -18.73 10.19
CA ILE A 106 -9.57 -20.18 10.27
C ILE A 106 -10.79 -20.87 9.66
#